data_AF-A0A9Q3PMP6-F1
#
_entry.id   AF-A0A9Q3PMP6-F1
#
_cell.length_a   1.000
_cell.length_b   1.000
_cell.length_c   1.000
_cell.angle_alpha   90.00
_cell.angle_beta   90.00
_cell.angle_gamma   90.00
#
_symmetry.space_group_name_H-M   'P 1'
#
loop_
_entity.id
_entity.type
_entity.pdbx_description
1 polymer ?
#
loop_
_entity_poly.entity_id
_entity_poly.type
_entity_poly.pdbx_seq_one_letter_code
_entity_poly.pdbx_strand_id
1 'polypeptide(L)'
;MLMNKARSPSQYQDGDNMSYSENEALKQLPEASSWPKFSGTGEYDHMELIDYIDGLFMDLPSIPDYWITARLNKSFEAHASIWYTEMKEIHERRNWPWWKSQIIQKYSNGTWIWKNTMSFENKQYYVDKDPYEWCLRHSKSLKDIDPQMNTQMRNHKLLKQMPGELENSVKCRCNSNCTLDDMANTLKDVRKRINIGKYTPYKSRGFKEKQPFRVEFKDKPRERVAEVAKNKNVSHKCGSRDH
;
A
#
# COMPACT_ATOMS: atom_id res chain seq x y z
N MET A 1 51.09 -12.18 -48.80
CA MET A 1 51.31 -13.01 -47.58
C MET A 1 50.03 -13.00 -46.77
N LEU A 2 49.24 -14.07 -46.87
CA LEU A 2 48.02 -14.29 -46.12
C LEU A 2 48.39 -14.94 -44.78
N MET A 3 48.16 -14.27 -43.66
CA MET A 3 48.37 -14.85 -42.33
C MET A 3 47.13 -15.64 -41.92
N ASN A 4 47.24 -16.97 -42.05
CA ASN A 4 46.34 -17.94 -41.44
C ASN A 4 46.47 -17.86 -39.91
N LYS A 5 45.40 -17.40 -39.23
CA LYS A 5 45.29 -17.48 -37.78
C LYS A 5 44.76 -18.88 -37.43
N ALA A 6 45.65 -19.74 -36.96
CA ALA A 6 45.32 -21.08 -36.50
C ALA A 6 44.28 -21.01 -35.37
N ARG A 7 43.15 -21.68 -35.58
CA ARG A 7 42.08 -21.86 -34.60
C ARG A 7 42.51 -23.00 -33.66
N SER A 8 42.77 -22.68 -32.40
CA SER A 8 43.05 -23.68 -31.37
C SER A 8 41.86 -24.66 -31.24
N PRO A 9 42.08 -25.97 -31.09
CA PRO A 9 41.00 -26.94 -30.92
C PRO A 9 40.29 -26.73 -29.58
N SER A 10 38.97 -26.60 -29.68
CA SER A 10 37.98 -26.64 -28.62
C SER A 10 38.17 -27.85 -27.70
N GLN A 11 38.63 -27.63 -26.47
CA GLN A 11 38.39 -28.56 -25.36
C GLN A 11 37.01 -28.25 -24.77
N TYR A 12 35.97 -28.77 -25.42
CA TYR A 12 34.66 -28.99 -24.82
C TYR A 12 34.37 -30.48 -25.00
N GLN A 13 34.93 -31.28 -24.10
CA GLN A 13 34.30 -32.53 -23.70
C GLN A 13 33.53 -32.18 -22.44
N ASP A 14 32.20 -32.21 -22.52
CA ASP A 14 31.30 -32.66 -21.46
C ASP A 14 29.93 -32.81 -22.12
N GLY A 15 29.70 -34.02 -22.63
CA GLY A 15 28.38 -34.47 -23.02
C GLY A 15 27.56 -34.76 -21.77
N ASP A 16 26.38 -34.15 -21.73
CA ASP A 16 25.17 -34.57 -21.01
C ASP A 16 25.36 -35.55 -19.84
N ASN A 17 25.58 -35.00 -18.66
CA ASN A 17 25.16 -35.68 -17.44
C ASN A 17 24.48 -34.66 -16.51
N MET A 18 23.32 -34.19 -16.94
CA MET A 18 22.42 -33.42 -16.08
C MET A 18 22.05 -34.31 -14.89
N SER A 19 22.32 -33.83 -13.67
CA SER A 19 22.06 -34.62 -12.48
C SER A 19 20.58 -34.99 -12.39
N TYR A 20 20.28 -36.15 -11.80
CA TYR A 20 18.90 -36.59 -11.57
C TYR A 20 18.07 -35.51 -10.86
N SER A 21 18.68 -34.78 -9.91
CA SER A 21 18.10 -33.63 -9.21
C SER A 21 17.79 -32.44 -10.10
N GLU A 22 18.63 -32.12 -11.09
CA GLU A 22 18.37 -31.03 -12.04
C GLU A 22 17.20 -31.38 -12.96
N ASN A 23 17.11 -32.62 -13.42
CA ASN A 23 15.99 -33.10 -14.24
C ASN A 23 14.65 -33.06 -13.49
N GLU A 24 14.64 -33.41 -12.21
CA GLU A 24 13.43 -33.29 -11.37
C GLU A 24 13.06 -31.83 -11.12
N ALA A 25 14.02 -30.98 -10.81
CA ALA A 25 13.78 -29.55 -10.59
C ALA A 25 13.25 -28.86 -11.86
N LEU A 26 13.77 -29.23 -13.04
CA LEU A 26 13.28 -28.71 -14.32
C LEU A 26 11.81 -29.04 -14.61
N LYS A 27 11.32 -30.19 -14.14
CA LYS A 27 9.89 -30.56 -14.25
C LYS A 27 9.01 -29.71 -13.34
N GLN A 28 9.56 -29.19 -12.24
CA GLN A 28 8.85 -28.32 -11.30
C GLN A 28 8.88 -26.85 -11.73
N LEU A 29 9.77 -26.48 -12.65
CA LEU A 29 9.88 -25.12 -13.16
C LEU A 29 8.61 -24.75 -13.96
N PRO A 30 7.86 -23.71 -13.55
CA PRO A 30 6.66 -23.29 -14.26
C PRO A 30 6.96 -22.92 -15.72
N GLU A 31 5.96 -23.08 -16.59
CA GLU A 31 6.07 -22.65 -17.98
C GLU A 31 6.37 -21.15 -18.08
N ALA A 32 7.30 -20.76 -18.94
CA ALA A 32 7.67 -19.36 -19.12
C ALA A 32 6.51 -18.47 -19.63
N SER A 33 5.46 -19.08 -20.16
CA SER A 33 4.21 -18.44 -20.55
C SER A 33 3.47 -17.85 -19.34
N SER A 34 3.51 -18.53 -18.17
CA SER A 34 2.80 -18.14 -16.96
C SER A 34 3.52 -17.11 -16.10
N TRP A 35 4.76 -16.78 -16.46
CA TRP A 35 5.56 -15.80 -15.73
C TRP A 35 4.98 -14.38 -15.90
N PRO A 36 5.11 -13.50 -14.89
CA PRO A 36 4.66 -12.11 -14.97
C PRO A 36 5.18 -11.41 -16.23
N LYS A 37 4.32 -10.59 -16.84
CA LYS A 37 4.63 -9.81 -18.04
C LYS A 37 5.02 -8.40 -17.68
N PHE A 38 6.01 -7.89 -18.40
CA PHE A 38 6.57 -6.57 -18.19
C PHE A 38 6.82 -5.88 -19.54
N SER A 39 6.03 -4.84 -19.82
CA SER A 39 6.02 -4.13 -21.11
C SER A 39 7.03 -2.99 -21.22
N GLY A 40 7.51 -2.45 -20.10
CA GLY A 40 8.27 -1.20 -20.11
C GLY A 40 7.49 0.03 -20.59
N THR A 41 6.17 -0.06 -20.84
CA THR A 41 5.17 1.06 -20.90
C THR A 41 4.03 0.97 -19.81
N GLY A 42 3.80 1.98 -18.93
CA GLY A 42 2.67 2.01 -17.95
C GLY A 42 2.98 2.30 -16.45
N GLU A 43 2.04 2.00 -15.54
CA GLU A 43 2.32 1.86 -14.09
C GLU A 43 3.13 0.56 -13.91
N TYR A 44 4.45 0.67 -13.74
CA TYR A 44 5.34 -0.49 -13.84
C TYR A 44 5.45 -1.32 -12.59
N ASP A 45 5.56 -2.63 -12.81
CA ASP A 45 5.83 -3.62 -11.79
C ASP A 45 6.98 -4.57 -12.20
N HIS A 46 8.11 -3.99 -12.60
CA HIS A 46 9.33 -4.80 -12.77
C HIS A 46 9.77 -5.46 -11.46
N MET A 47 9.30 -4.95 -10.31
CA MET A 47 9.51 -5.52 -8.99
C MET A 47 8.77 -6.85 -8.82
N GLU A 48 7.54 -7.00 -9.30
CA GLU A 48 6.78 -8.26 -9.31
C GLU A 48 7.48 -9.34 -10.14
N LEU A 49 8.03 -8.97 -11.31
CA LEU A 49 8.84 -9.91 -12.10
C LEU A 49 10.10 -10.35 -11.34
N ILE A 50 10.79 -9.41 -10.69
CA ILE A 50 11.99 -9.70 -9.90
C ILE A 50 11.66 -10.61 -8.71
N ASP A 51 10.61 -10.29 -7.95
CA ASP A 51 10.16 -11.07 -6.80
C ASP A 51 9.76 -12.49 -7.22
N TYR A 52 9.06 -12.63 -8.34
CA TYR A 52 8.67 -13.93 -8.88
C TYR A 52 9.89 -14.80 -9.21
N ILE A 53 10.90 -14.22 -9.88
CA ILE A 53 12.11 -14.97 -10.25
C ILE A 53 12.98 -15.27 -9.02
N ASP A 54 13.12 -14.33 -8.09
CA ASP A 54 13.79 -14.59 -6.82
C ASP A 54 13.11 -15.76 -6.08
N GLY A 55 11.77 -15.81 -6.09
CA GLY A 55 10.98 -16.93 -5.56
C GLY A 55 11.30 -18.26 -6.24
N LEU A 56 11.42 -18.28 -7.58
CA LEU A 56 11.84 -19.49 -8.31
C LEU A 56 13.20 -20.00 -7.85
N PHE A 57 14.18 -19.12 -7.61
CA PHE A 57 15.49 -19.54 -7.10
C PHE A 57 15.45 -20.00 -5.64
N MET A 58 14.54 -19.47 -4.81
CA MET A 58 14.34 -19.94 -3.43
C MET A 58 13.68 -21.32 -3.40
N ASP A 59 12.66 -21.53 -4.22
CA ASP A 59 11.88 -22.77 -4.24
C ASP A 59 12.61 -23.90 -4.98
N LEU A 60 13.44 -23.55 -5.98
CA LEU A 60 14.15 -24.50 -6.85
C LEU A 60 15.66 -24.26 -6.83
N PRO A 61 16.34 -24.48 -5.69
CA PRO A 61 17.77 -24.16 -5.52
C PRO A 61 18.69 -25.03 -6.40
N SER A 62 18.22 -26.18 -6.85
CA SER A 62 18.96 -27.09 -7.72
C SER A 62 18.92 -26.71 -9.20
N ILE A 63 18.17 -25.67 -9.60
CA ILE A 63 18.11 -25.23 -10.99
C ILE A 63 19.29 -24.32 -11.33
N PRO A 64 20.10 -24.66 -12.34
CA PRO A 64 21.11 -23.76 -12.85
C PRO A 64 20.50 -22.47 -13.38
N ASP A 65 21.14 -21.34 -13.06
CA ASP A 65 20.73 -19.99 -13.44
C ASP A 65 20.37 -19.84 -14.93
N TYR A 66 21.13 -20.51 -15.81
CA TYR A 66 20.94 -20.42 -17.25
C TYR A 66 19.54 -20.87 -17.70
N TRP A 67 18.88 -21.79 -16.99
CA TRP A 67 17.55 -22.27 -17.34
C TRP A 67 16.48 -21.18 -17.17
N ILE A 68 16.63 -20.38 -16.12
CA ILE A 68 15.74 -19.26 -15.84
C ILE A 68 16.07 -18.10 -16.76
N THR A 69 17.36 -17.73 -16.87
CA THR A 69 17.78 -16.60 -17.70
C THR A 69 17.58 -16.83 -19.19
N ALA A 70 17.57 -18.08 -19.67
CA ALA A 70 17.23 -18.41 -21.06
C ALA A 70 15.75 -18.13 -21.41
N ARG A 71 14.86 -18.20 -20.41
CA ARG A 71 13.41 -18.04 -20.57
C ARG A 71 12.90 -16.62 -20.26
N LEU A 72 13.76 -15.76 -19.72
CA LEU A 72 13.46 -14.36 -19.38
C LEU A 72 12.82 -13.57 -20.53
N ASN A 73 13.19 -13.85 -21.78
CA ASN A 73 12.64 -13.18 -22.96
C ASN A 73 11.10 -13.30 -23.06
N LYS A 74 10.50 -14.32 -22.43
CA LYS A 74 9.04 -14.52 -22.43
C LYS A 74 8.28 -13.61 -21.46
N SER A 75 8.97 -13.00 -20.50
CA SER A 75 8.39 -12.05 -19.56
C SER A 75 8.41 -10.62 -20.09
N PHE A 76 9.28 -10.31 -21.05
CA PHE A 76 9.39 -8.97 -21.61
C PHE A 76 8.45 -8.76 -22.79
N GLU A 77 7.74 -7.64 -22.78
CA GLU A 77 6.84 -7.22 -23.85
C GLU A 77 7.19 -5.80 -24.33
N ALA A 78 6.66 -5.40 -25.49
CA ALA A 78 6.77 -4.05 -26.04
C ALA A 78 8.19 -3.44 -25.94
N HIS A 79 8.34 -2.29 -25.27
CA HIS A 79 9.60 -1.59 -25.16
C HIS A 79 10.65 -2.38 -24.36
N ALA A 80 10.23 -3.13 -23.34
CA ALA A 80 11.14 -3.94 -22.55
C ALA A 80 11.69 -5.14 -23.32
N SER A 81 10.92 -5.71 -24.25
CA SER A 81 11.40 -6.80 -25.12
C SER A 81 12.53 -6.34 -26.04
N ILE A 82 12.44 -5.12 -26.58
CA ILE A 82 13.47 -4.55 -27.45
C ILE A 82 14.75 -4.34 -26.63
N TRP A 83 14.64 -3.64 -25.51
CA TRP A 83 15.78 -3.40 -24.60
C TRP A 83 16.45 -4.70 -24.14
N TYR A 84 15.68 -5.72 -23.76
CA TYR A 84 16.23 -7.00 -23.33
C TYR A 84 17.04 -7.68 -24.45
N THR A 85 16.54 -7.63 -25.69
CA THR A 85 17.22 -8.23 -26.84
C THR A 85 18.55 -7.54 -27.12
N GLU A 86 18.56 -6.21 -27.17
CA GLU A 86 19.78 -5.40 -27.35
C GLU A 86 20.82 -5.68 -26.25
N MET A 87 20.38 -5.70 -24.98
CA MET A 87 21.28 -5.98 -23.85
C MET A 87 21.85 -7.39 -23.89
N LYS A 88 21.05 -8.38 -24.34
CA LYS A 88 21.47 -9.77 -24.44
C LYS A 88 22.49 -9.98 -25.56
N GLU A 89 22.36 -9.27 -26.67
CA GLU A 89 23.34 -9.28 -27.77
C GLU A 89 24.68 -8.69 -27.34
N ILE A 90 24.67 -7.60 -26.57
CA ILE A 90 25.90 -6.92 -26.13
C ILE A 90 26.63 -7.70 -25.02
N HIS A 91 25.88 -8.24 -24.06
CA HIS A 91 26.46 -8.71 -22.79
C HIS A 91 26.51 -10.23 -22.63
N GLU A 92 26.16 -11.02 -23.65
CA GLU A 92 26.16 -12.49 -23.76
C GLU A 92 26.22 -13.30 -22.44
N ARG A 93 25.24 -14.19 -22.22
CA ARG A 93 25.18 -15.18 -21.12
C ARG A 93 25.57 -14.59 -19.74
N ARG A 94 24.65 -13.82 -19.16
CA ARG A 94 24.76 -13.29 -17.79
C ARG A 94 23.82 -13.99 -16.83
N ASN A 95 24.22 -13.99 -15.57
CA ASN A 95 23.46 -14.59 -14.48
C ASN A 95 22.30 -13.69 -14.02
N TRP A 96 21.36 -14.26 -13.27
CA TRP A 96 20.19 -13.56 -12.74
C TRP A 96 20.56 -12.35 -11.87
N PRO A 97 21.52 -12.40 -10.92
CA PRO A 97 21.90 -11.23 -10.14
C PRO A 97 22.28 -10.03 -11.00
N TRP A 98 23.01 -10.26 -12.09
CA TRP A 98 23.36 -9.21 -13.04
C TRP A 98 22.12 -8.67 -13.77
N TRP A 99 21.26 -9.56 -14.29
CA TRP A 99 20.01 -9.15 -14.95
C TRP A 99 19.10 -8.36 -14.03
N LYS A 100 18.92 -8.81 -12.78
CA LYS A 100 18.19 -8.10 -11.74
C LYS A 100 18.72 -6.68 -11.54
N SER A 101 20.03 -6.51 -11.41
CA SER A 101 20.64 -5.18 -11.30
C SER A 101 20.38 -4.30 -12.53
N GLN A 102 20.46 -4.85 -13.74
CA GLN A 102 20.20 -4.09 -14.97
C GLN A 102 18.73 -3.67 -15.10
N ILE A 103 17.79 -4.56 -14.74
CA ILE A 103 16.35 -4.25 -14.74
C ILE A 103 16.07 -3.11 -13.76
N ILE A 104 16.57 -3.21 -12.52
CA ILE A 104 16.42 -2.16 -11.50
C ILE A 104 17.04 -0.85 -11.99
N GLN A 105 18.26 -0.89 -12.52
CA GLN A 105 18.94 0.32 -13.00
C GLN A 105 18.18 1.02 -14.14
N LYS A 106 17.62 0.25 -15.08
CA LYS A 106 16.89 0.79 -16.24
C LYS A 106 15.53 1.35 -15.85
N TYR A 107 14.78 0.64 -15.00
CA TYR A 107 13.35 0.89 -14.78
C TYR A 107 13.03 1.54 -13.42
N SER A 108 13.89 1.43 -12.41
CA SER A 108 13.78 2.19 -11.15
C SER A 108 14.44 3.57 -11.26
N ASN A 109 14.19 4.32 -12.33
CA ASN A 109 14.74 5.67 -12.48
C ASN A 109 14.03 6.69 -11.56
N GLY A 110 14.65 7.85 -11.34
CA GLY A 110 14.12 8.86 -10.42
C GLY A 110 12.70 9.34 -10.76
N THR A 111 12.34 9.39 -12.04
CA THR A 111 10.99 9.73 -12.48
C THR A 111 9.97 8.65 -12.07
N TRP A 112 10.34 7.38 -12.16
CA TRP A 112 9.50 6.28 -11.71
C TRP A 112 9.30 6.29 -10.19
N ILE A 113 10.38 6.44 -9.43
CA ILE A 113 10.32 6.55 -7.96
C ILE A 113 9.42 7.73 -7.55
N TRP A 114 9.59 8.89 -8.20
CA TRP A 114 8.77 10.06 -7.96
C TRP A 114 7.30 9.81 -8.29
N LYS A 115 6.98 9.21 -9.45
CA LYS A 115 5.61 8.87 -9.83
C LYS A 115 4.96 7.93 -8.83
N ASN A 116 5.68 6.89 -8.39
CA ASN A 116 5.17 5.95 -7.39
C ASN A 116 4.98 6.61 -6.03
N THR A 117 5.89 7.49 -5.62
CA THR A 117 5.77 8.27 -4.38
C THR A 117 4.56 9.19 -4.42
N MET A 118 4.37 9.94 -5.51
CA MET A 118 3.20 10.80 -5.70
C MET A 118 1.90 9.98 -5.78
N SER A 119 1.92 8.83 -6.44
CA SER A 119 0.78 7.90 -6.51
C SER A 119 0.40 7.41 -5.12
N PHE A 120 1.39 7.11 -4.28
CA PHE A 120 1.18 6.74 -2.88
C PHE A 120 0.63 7.91 -2.04
N GLU A 121 1.24 9.09 -2.11
CA GLU A 121 0.85 10.26 -1.29
C GLU A 121 -0.54 10.82 -1.64
N ASN A 122 -0.95 10.72 -2.89
CA ASN A 122 -2.27 11.20 -3.33
C ASN A 122 -3.41 10.21 -3.00
N LYS A 123 -3.10 8.95 -2.65
CA LYS A 123 -4.09 7.89 -2.42
C LYS A 123 -4.44 7.75 -0.94
N GLN A 124 -5.01 8.80 -0.35
CA GLN A 124 -5.53 8.71 1.02
C GLN A 124 -6.59 7.61 1.18
N TYR A 125 -6.67 7.04 2.38
CA TYR A 125 -7.73 6.09 2.72
C TYR A 125 -9.08 6.78 2.83
N TYR A 126 -10.07 6.24 2.11
CA TYR A 126 -11.47 6.63 2.24
C TYR A 126 -12.25 5.48 2.86
N VAL A 127 -13.17 5.81 3.78
CA VAL A 127 -13.94 4.83 4.57
C VAL A 127 -14.74 3.86 3.70
N ASP A 128 -15.05 4.22 2.46
CA ASP A 128 -15.83 3.38 1.53
C ASP A 128 -15.02 2.24 0.90
N LYS A 129 -13.69 2.35 0.85
CA LYS A 129 -12.82 1.32 0.27
C LYS A 129 -12.71 0.10 1.18
N ASP A 130 -12.47 -1.07 0.58
CA ASP A 130 -12.19 -2.27 1.36
C ASP A 130 -10.84 -2.12 2.10
N PRO A 131 -10.81 -2.30 3.44
CA PRO A 131 -9.60 -2.19 4.24
C PRO A 131 -8.45 -3.09 3.76
N TYR A 132 -8.76 -4.33 3.36
CA TYR A 132 -7.74 -5.29 2.94
C TYR A 132 -7.14 -4.90 1.60
N GLU A 133 -7.98 -4.66 0.60
CA GLU A 133 -7.50 -4.21 -0.71
C GLU A 133 -6.69 -2.92 -0.62
N TRP A 134 -7.09 -1.99 0.26
CA TRP A 134 -6.35 -0.76 0.46
C TRP A 134 -4.98 -1.03 1.10
N CYS A 135 -4.93 -1.79 2.20
CA CYS A 135 -3.68 -2.15 2.89
C CYS A 135 -2.72 -2.89 1.94
N LEU A 136 -3.21 -3.87 1.17
CA LEU A 136 -2.43 -4.63 0.19
C LEU A 136 -1.84 -3.72 -0.89
N ARG A 137 -2.68 -2.90 -1.52
CA ARG A 137 -2.24 -2.00 -2.60
C ARG A 137 -1.17 -1.01 -2.12
N HIS A 138 -1.35 -0.42 -0.95
CA HIS A 138 -0.41 0.56 -0.42
C HIS A 138 0.86 -0.09 0.11
N SER A 139 0.77 -1.30 0.67
CA SER A 139 1.95 -2.08 1.04
C SER A 139 2.79 -2.44 -0.20
N LYS A 140 2.14 -2.80 -1.31
CA LYS A 140 2.82 -3.06 -2.59
C LYS A 140 3.55 -1.80 -3.08
N SER A 141 2.85 -0.66 -3.18
CA SER A 141 3.48 0.61 -3.60
C SER A 141 4.64 1.04 -2.70
N LEU A 142 4.57 0.79 -1.39
CA LEU A 142 5.67 1.07 -0.47
C LEU A 142 6.88 0.16 -0.72
N LYS A 143 6.66 -1.13 -1.03
CA LYS A 143 7.72 -2.06 -1.40
C LYS A 143 8.39 -1.65 -2.71
N ASP A 144 7.62 -1.13 -3.67
CA ASP A 144 8.13 -0.63 -4.95
C ASP A 144 9.02 0.60 -4.78
N ILE A 145 8.65 1.50 -3.86
CA ILE A 145 9.42 2.73 -3.56
C ILE A 145 10.71 2.40 -2.79
N ASP A 146 10.61 1.54 -1.78
CA ASP A 146 11.73 1.18 -0.92
C ASP A 146 11.61 -0.29 -0.46
N PRO A 147 12.30 -1.20 -1.18
CA PRO A 147 12.26 -2.63 -0.86
C PRO A 147 12.89 -3.02 0.48
N GLN A 148 13.74 -2.16 1.06
CA GLN A 148 14.43 -2.43 2.33
C GLN A 148 13.69 -1.85 3.55
N MET A 149 12.47 -1.34 3.33
CA MET A 149 11.65 -0.76 4.38
C MET A 149 11.26 -1.79 5.43
N ASN A 150 11.57 -1.49 6.69
CA ASN A 150 11.13 -2.34 7.80
C ASN A 150 9.62 -2.25 8.03
N THR A 151 9.06 -3.26 8.71
CA THR A 151 7.63 -3.37 9.02
C THR A 151 7.08 -2.14 9.75
N GLN A 152 7.85 -1.56 10.68
CA GLN A 152 7.44 -0.38 11.45
C GLN A 152 7.27 0.85 10.56
N MET A 153 8.24 1.09 9.69
CA MET A 153 8.26 2.24 8.78
C MET A 153 7.13 2.12 7.77
N ARG A 154 6.91 0.91 7.23
CA ARG A 154 5.77 0.63 6.35
C ARG A 154 4.45 0.94 7.06
N ASN A 155 4.27 0.40 8.26
CA ASN A 155 3.06 0.61 9.05
C ASN A 155 2.85 2.09 9.41
N HIS A 156 3.92 2.82 9.74
CA HIS A 156 3.89 4.26 9.99
C HIS A 156 3.45 5.04 8.74
N LYS A 157 4.02 4.72 7.57
CA LYS A 157 3.63 5.35 6.29
C LYS A 157 2.18 5.06 5.93
N LEU A 158 1.69 3.84 6.17
CA LEU A 158 0.28 3.50 5.97
C LEU A 158 -0.64 4.31 6.89
N LEU A 159 -0.31 4.42 8.17
CA LEU A 159 -1.07 5.24 9.12
C LEU A 159 -1.16 6.71 8.70
N LYS A 160 -0.07 7.27 8.14
CA LYS A 160 -0.04 8.64 7.61
C LYS A 160 -0.94 8.88 6.40
N GLN A 161 -1.33 7.82 5.69
CA GLN A 161 -2.30 7.92 4.59
C GLN A 161 -3.76 7.86 5.08
N MET A 162 -4.00 7.73 6.39
CA MET A 162 -5.33 7.75 6.99
C MET A 162 -5.69 9.17 7.49
N PRO A 163 -6.96 9.59 7.43
CA PRO A 163 -7.41 10.83 8.07
C PRO A 163 -7.18 10.80 9.58
N GLY A 164 -6.86 11.94 10.21
CA GLY A 164 -6.33 12.00 11.59
C GLY A 164 -7.12 11.25 12.68
N GLU A 165 -8.45 11.30 12.67
CA GLU A 165 -9.27 10.53 13.63
C GLU A 165 -9.16 9.02 13.44
N LEU A 166 -9.03 8.58 12.18
CA LEU A 166 -8.84 7.20 11.80
C LEU A 166 -7.42 6.74 12.09
N GLU A 167 -6.41 7.56 11.74
CA GLU A 167 -5.00 7.34 12.09
C GLU A 167 -4.87 7.05 13.59
N ASN A 168 -5.39 7.96 14.44
CA ASN A 168 -5.30 7.81 15.89
C ASN A 168 -6.06 6.56 16.38
N SER A 169 -7.25 6.31 15.83
CA SER A 169 -8.07 5.15 16.19
C SER A 169 -7.39 3.82 15.87
N VAL A 170 -6.71 3.71 14.73
CA VAL A 170 -5.99 2.49 14.35
C VAL A 170 -4.68 2.40 15.13
N LYS A 171 -3.96 3.50 15.30
CA LYS A 171 -2.70 3.56 16.06
C LYS A 171 -2.86 3.12 17.52
N CYS A 172 -3.96 3.45 18.18
CA CYS A 172 -4.23 3.00 19.55
C CYS A 172 -4.54 1.49 19.67
N ARG A 173 -4.79 0.80 18.55
CA ARG A 173 -5.26 -0.59 18.52
C ARG A 173 -4.29 -1.55 17.82
N CYS A 174 -3.44 -1.06 16.91
CA CYS A 174 -2.38 -1.83 16.25
C CYS A 174 -1.02 -1.53 16.91
N ASN A 175 -0.21 -2.56 17.11
CA ASN A 175 1.21 -2.39 17.42
C ASN A 175 1.94 -1.81 16.19
N SER A 176 2.98 -0.99 16.39
CA SER A 176 3.88 -0.54 15.32
C SER A 176 4.44 -1.69 14.46
N ASN A 177 4.61 -2.88 15.04
CA ASN A 177 5.06 -4.10 14.37
C ASN A 177 3.93 -5.03 13.85
N CYS A 178 2.68 -4.58 13.86
CA CYS A 178 1.56 -5.44 13.47
C CYS A 178 1.66 -5.93 12.02
N THR A 179 1.12 -7.10 11.73
CA THR A 179 1.07 -7.62 10.36
C THR A 179 0.10 -6.78 9.52
N LEU A 180 0.18 -6.93 8.20
CA LEU A 180 -0.75 -6.22 7.31
C LEU A 180 -2.21 -6.65 7.57
N ASP A 181 -2.42 -7.93 7.90
CA ASP A 181 -3.73 -8.47 8.25
C ASP A 181 -4.26 -7.92 9.57
N ASP A 182 -3.40 -7.79 10.59
CA ASP A 182 -3.78 -7.17 11.86
C ASP A 182 -4.24 -5.72 11.65
N MET A 183 -3.53 -4.99 10.78
CA MET A 183 -3.86 -3.61 10.45
C MET A 183 -5.17 -3.52 9.68
N ALA A 184 -5.39 -4.39 8.68
CA ALA A 184 -6.63 -4.44 7.91
C ALA A 184 -7.84 -4.83 8.77
N ASN A 185 -7.68 -5.81 9.66
CA ASN A 185 -8.70 -6.20 10.65
C ASN A 185 -9.05 -5.03 11.58
N THR A 186 -8.03 -4.37 12.13
CA THR A 186 -8.23 -3.20 13.00
C THR A 186 -8.96 -2.08 12.26
N LEU A 187 -8.57 -1.81 11.02
CA LEU A 187 -9.20 -0.80 10.16
C LEU A 187 -10.67 -1.13 9.88
N LYS A 188 -10.97 -2.41 9.62
CA LYS A 188 -12.35 -2.92 9.43
C LYS A 188 -13.20 -2.75 10.70
N ASP A 189 -12.63 -3.04 11.86
CA ASP A 189 -13.33 -2.89 13.13
C ASP A 189 -13.56 -1.43 13.52
N VAL A 190 -12.58 -0.57 13.29
CA VAL A 190 -12.72 0.89 13.48
C VAL A 190 -13.78 1.45 12.53
N ARG A 191 -13.76 1.05 11.25
CA ARG A 191 -14.79 1.42 10.26
C ARG A 191 -16.20 1.05 10.74
N LYS A 192 -16.40 -0.18 11.25
CA LYS A 192 -17.69 -0.59 11.81
C LYS A 192 -18.12 0.33 12.96
N ARG A 193 -17.22 0.65 13.88
CA ARG A 193 -17.51 1.52 15.05
C ARG A 193 -17.82 2.96 14.66
N ILE A 194 -17.13 3.53 13.68
CA ILE A 194 -17.40 4.88 13.16
C ILE A 194 -18.76 4.92 12.46
N ASN A 195 -19.12 3.88 11.69
CA ASN A 195 -20.42 3.80 11.02
C ASN A 195 -21.58 3.49 11.97
N ILE A 196 -21.34 2.86 13.13
CA ILE A 196 -22.35 2.70 14.18
C ILE A 196 -22.83 4.06 14.71
N GLY A 197 -21.97 5.09 14.71
CA GLY A 197 -22.36 6.47 15.06
C GLY A 197 -23.18 7.21 13.99
N LYS A 198 -23.16 6.74 12.73
CA LYS A 198 -23.94 7.30 11.61
C LYS A 198 -25.27 6.56 11.38
N TYR A 199 -25.39 5.33 11.87
CA TYR A 199 -26.62 4.52 11.81
C TYR A 199 -27.34 4.49 13.17
N THR A 200 -27.81 5.66 13.61
CA THR A 200 -29.11 5.70 14.29
C THR A 200 -30.09 6.37 13.33
N PRO A 201 -30.95 5.62 12.62
CA PRO A 201 -32.19 6.21 12.21
C PRO A 201 -32.88 6.59 13.51
N TYR A 202 -32.96 7.88 13.78
CA TYR A 202 -33.84 8.42 14.79
C TYR A 202 -35.24 7.99 14.35
N LYS A 203 -35.70 6.82 14.80
CA LYS A 203 -37.13 6.54 14.79
C LYS A 203 -37.70 7.64 15.66
N SER A 204 -38.32 8.64 15.04
CA SER A 204 -39.12 9.63 15.73
C SER A 204 -40.12 8.85 16.58
N ARG A 205 -39.81 8.69 17.86
CA ARG A 205 -40.83 8.34 18.84
C ARG A 205 -41.77 9.52 18.80
N GLY A 206 -42.95 9.28 18.23
CA GLY A 206 -43.97 10.28 18.01
C GLY A 206 -44.10 11.20 19.22
N PHE A 207 -44.18 12.49 18.94
CA PHE A 207 -44.58 13.51 19.90
C PHE A 207 -45.87 13.05 20.57
N LYS A 208 -45.78 12.53 21.80
CA LYS A 208 -46.93 12.52 22.69
C LYS A 208 -46.99 13.89 23.30
N GLU A 209 -47.90 14.70 22.79
CA GLU A 209 -48.34 15.96 23.37
C GLU A 209 -48.55 15.76 24.88
N LYS A 210 -47.73 16.42 25.70
CA LYS A 210 -47.92 16.42 27.14
C LYS A 210 -49.06 17.38 27.45
N GLN A 211 -50.18 16.84 27.93
CA GLN A 211 -51.24 17.61 28.57
C GLN A 211 -50.66 18.57 29.62
N PRO A 212 -51.14 19.82 29.71
CA PRO A 212 -50.60 20.80 30.65
C PRO A 212 -50.87 20.37 32.09
N PHE A 213 -49.81 20.35 32.89
CA PHE A 213 -49.84 20.05 34.31
C PHE A 213 -50.53 21.20 35.07
N ARG A 214 -51.75 20.95 35.57
CA ARG A 214 -52.48 21.88 36.45
C ARG A 214 -51.92 21.76 37.86
N VAL A 215 -51.27 22.82 38.35
CA VAL A 215 -50.77 22.89 39.73
C VAL A 215 -51.85 23.49 40.61
N GLU A 216 -52.44 22.69 41.50
CA GLU A 216 -53.26 23.19 42.61
C GLU A 216 -52.32 23.56 43.78
N PHE A 217 -52.21 24.84 44.08
CA PHE A 217 -51.50 25.32 45.27
C PHE A 217 -52.47 25.38 46.45
N LYS A 218 -52.18 24.60 47.50
CA LYS A 218 -52.83 24.73 48.82
C LYS A 218 -52.26 25.94 49.56
N ASP A 219 -53.12 26.88 49.93
CA ASP A 219 -52.79 28.05 50.73
C ASP A 219 -52.36 27.66 52.16
N LYS A 220 -51.28 28.28 52.64
CA LYS A 220 -50.99 28.46 54.08
C LYS A 220 -50.46 29.89 54.33
N PRO A 221 -50.71 30.48 55.52
CA PRO A 221 -50.91 31.92 55.65
C PRO A 221 -49.62 32.74 55.81
N ARG A 222 -49.73 33.99 55.35
CA ARG A 222 -48.77 35.12 55.48
C ARG A 222 -48.29 35.37 56.91
N GLU A 223 -46.99 35.54 57.06
CA GLU A 223 -46.41 36.51 58.01
C GLU A 223 -45.84 37.71 57.24
N ARG A 224 -46.12 38.90 57.78
CA ARG A 224 -45.75 40.23 57.28
C ARG A 224 -44.42 40.61 57.93
N VAL A 225 -43.57 41.42 57.26
CA VAL A 225 -43.01 42.69 57.79
C VAL A 225 -41.92 43.28 56.87
N ALA A 226 -42.16 44.55 56.54
CA ALA A 226 -41.30 45.72 56.26
C ALA A 226 -40.33 45.84 55.05
N GLU A 227 -40.66 46.87 54.26
CA GLU A 227 -39.84 47.74 53.42
C GLU A 227 -38.45 48.12 53.96
N VAL A 228 -37.47 48.24 53.06
CA VAL A 228 -36.52 49.38 53.02
C VAL A 228 -36.21 49.75 51.56
N ALA A 229 -36.29 51.05 51.28
CA ALA A 229 -36.13 51.70 49.99
C ALA A 229 -34.68 52.15 49.67
N LYS A 230 -34.42 52.37 48.36
CA LYS A 230 -33.74 53.52 47.71
C LYS A 230 -32.61 53.18 46.72
N ASN A 231 -32.82 53.69 45.50
CA ASN A 231 -31.88 54.39 44.60
C ASN A 231 -30.75 53.55 43.96
N LYS A 232 -30.35 53.76 42.70
CA LYS A 232 -30.32 54.98 41.86
C LYS A 232 -30.21 54.57 40.37
N ASN A 233 -30.79 55.40 39.51
CA ASN A 233 -30.60 55.48 38.05
C ASN A 233 -29.12 55.42 37.62
N VAL A 234 -28.83 54.90 36.43
CA VAL A 234 -28.31 55.66 35.25
C VAL A 234 -28.41 54.79 33.99
N SER A 235 -28.96 55.38 32.93
CA SER A 235 -29.03 54.87 31.56
C SER A 235 -27.74 55.17 30.81
N HIS A 236 -27.40 54.40 29.76
CA HIS A 236 -27.17 54.95 28.41
C HIS A 236 -27.22 53.84 27.36
N LYS A 237 -27.99 54.13 26.30
CA LYS A 237 -28.14 53.37 25.05
C LYS A 237 -27.04 53.76 24.04
N CYS A 238 -26.82 52.86 23.08
CA CYS A 238 -26.41 53.08 21.67
C CYS A 238 -24.99 53.65 21.44
N GLY A 239 -24.26 53.31 20.38
CA GLY A 239 -24.65 52.66 19.13
C GLY A 239 -23.45 52.43 18.20
N SER A 240 -23.73 51.74 17.12
CA SER A 240 -22.85 51.21 16.08
C SER A 240 -22.24 52.25 15.12
N ARG A 241 -21.26 51.75 14.35
CA ARG A 241 -20.91 52.01 12.92
C ARG A 241 -19.62 52.77 12.59
N ASP A 242 -18.79 52.02 11.86
CA ASP A 242 -18.19 52.29 10.54
C ASP A 242 -17.42 53.61 10.34
N HIS A 243 -16.10 53.46 10.14
CA HIS A 243 -15.39 53.88 8.93
C HIS A 243 -14.09 53.11 8.77
#